data_AF-A0A9E1F2S0-F1
#
_entry.id   AF-A0A9E1F2S0-F1
#
_cell.length_a   1.000
_cell.length_b   1.000
_cell.length_c   1.000
_cell.angle_alpha   90.00
_cell.angle_beta   90.00
_cell.angle_gamma   90.00
#
_symmetry.space_group_name_H-M   'P 1'
#
loop_
_entity.id
_entity.type
_entity.pdbx_description
1 polymer ?
#
loop_
_entity_poly.entity_id
_entity_poly.type
_entity_poly.pdbx_seq_one_letter_code
_entity_poly.pdbx_strand_id
1 'polypeptide(L)'
;MIIKEFNHERLKNVRCISLTDDSNVNEFYANFLLEHNKIFSYLQEKDLSEAKSYLMDILKQKIEYMKKSSAFKNDGVMMPFLSFESIKKIYDVELLYLFSDSDLEKSKFGLDSVFVGENLLFLVEYKSRSNSCKEDVVENALEEAAISIFGKDSYDLSTLKYCRKNLDTIKIKQPENILELLDYYKLNRNNADNLIDKAGLSFNICIISPIDEFNIDVLEKHILKKYLNCKTCVQCEQYKCARYKNIKINDVVHIQLSSKFDLEQMYEIMLKKIEACYEEK
;
A
#
# COMPACT_ATOMS: atom_id res chain seq x y z
N MET A 1 17.00 0.15 7.29
CA MET A 1 16.12 -0.96 6.86
C MET A 1 16.52 -2.21 7.62
N ILE A 2 15.57 -2.83 8.30
CA ILE A 2 15.72 -4.12 8.98
C ILE A 2 14.97 -5.15 8.12
N ILE A 3 15.58 -6.31 7.87
CA ILE A 3 14.97 -7.41 7.12
C ILE A 3 14.95 -8.63 8.02
N LYS A 4 13.79 -9.28 8.12
CA LYS A 4 13.60 -10.57 8.76
C LYS A 4 13.08 -11.57 7.74
N GLU A 5 13.88 -12.59 7.46
CA GLU A 5 13.50 -13.69 6.60
C GLU A 5 12.78 -14.76 7.42
N PHE A 6 11.60 -15.16 6.95
CA PHE A 6 10.82 -16.25 7.55
C PHE A 6 11.00 -17.54 6.76
N ASN A 7 11.35 -17.44 5.47
CA ASN A 7 11.55 -18.57 4.56
C ASN A 7 10.42 -19.63 4.66
N HIS A 8 9.18 -19.17 4.88
CA HIS A 8 8.00 -20.01 5.02
C HIS A 8 7.22 -20.07 3.71
N GLU A 9 6.53 -21.17 3.43
CA GLU A 9 5.78 -21.39 2.18
C GLU A 9 4.67 -20.35 1.93
N ARG A 10 4.23 -19.64 2.99
CA ARG A 10 3.12 -18.67 3.02
C ARG A 10 3.57 -17.22 3.22
N LEU A 11 4.80 -17.01 3.69
CA LEU A 11 5.41 -15.71 3.92
C LEU A 11 6.92 -15.84 3.80
N LYS A 12 7.53 -15.15 2.83
CA LYS A 12 8.99 -15.22 2.67
C LYS A 12 9.70 -14.23 3.59
N ASN A 13 9.30 -12.97 3.55
CA ASN A 13 10.02 -11.89 4.24
C ASN A 13 9.10 -10.89 4.92
N VAL A 14 9.59 -10.33 6.02
CA VAL A 14 9.10 -9.08 6.61
C VAL A 14 10.23 -8.06 6.57
N ARG A 15 9.97 -6.87 6.02
CA ARG A 15 10.94 -5.78 5.93
C ARG A 15 10.40 -4.57 6.68
N CYS A 16 11.20 -4.03 7.61
CA CYS A 16 10.89 -2.79 8.31
C CYS A 16 11.79 -1.68 7.77
N ILE A 17 11.17 -0.61 7.27
CA ILE A 17 11.86 0.54 6.69
C ILE A 17 11.50 1.74 7.54
N SER A 18 12.41 2.13 8.42
CA SER A 18 12.26 3.33 9.23
C SER A 18 12.63 4.56 8.40
N LEU A 19 11.67 5.45 8.27
CA LEU A 19 11.82 6.78 7.71
C LEU A 19 11.89 7.74 8.91
N THR A 20 13.09 7.84 9.50
CA THR A 20 13.33 8.62 10.72
C THR A 20 13.96 9.96 10.36
N ASP A 21 13.15 11.01 10.39
CA ASP A 21 13.63 12.37 10.61
C ASP A 21 12.84 12.96 11.78
N ASP A 22 13.51 13.25 12.90
CA ASP A 22 12.87 13.60 14.17
C ASP A 22 12.66 15.10 14.35
N SER A 23 13.19 15.92 13.45
CA SER A 23 13.00 17.37 13.44
C SER A 23 12.20 17.75 12.19
N ASN A 24 10.88 17.88 12.36
CA ASN A 24 9.94 18.32 11.32
C ASN A 24 9.51 17.25 10.29
N VAL A 25 9.20 16.05 10.79
CA VAL A 25 8.77 14.90 9.99
C VAL A 25 7.57 15.19 9.06
N ASN A 26 6.61 15.99 9.52
CA ASN A 26 5.40 16.29 8.74
C ASN A 26 5.70 17.22 7.56
N GLU A 27 6.59 18.20 7.74
CA GLU A 27 7.05 19.03 6.63
C GLU A 27 7.93 18.26 5.65
N PHE A 28 8.79 17.37 6.15
CA PHE A 28 9.61 16.50 5.31
C PHE A 28 8.74 15.68 4.34
N TYR A 29 7.73 14.97 4.84
CA TYR A 29 6.85 14.17 3.98
C TYR A 29 5.97 15.02 3.07
N ALA A 30 5.47 16.16 3.54
CA ALA A 30 4.72 17.09 2.71
C ALA A 30 5.58 17.59 1.53
N ASN A 31 6.83 17.98 1.79
CA ASN A 31 7.76 18.41 0.75
C ASN A 31 8.08 17.26 -0.20
N PHE A 32 8.34 16.05 0.30
CA PHE A 32 8.61 14.88 -0.53
C PHE A 32 7.49 14.57 -1.53
N LEU A 33 6.23 14.67 -1.09
CA LEU A 33 5.07 14.42 -1.95
C LEU A 33 4.85 15.52 -3.01
N LEU A 34 5.15 16.78 -2.65
CA LEU A 34 4.99 17.93 -3.53
C LEU A 34 6.20 18.14 -4.46
N GLU A 35 7.37 17.62 -4.12
CA GLU A 35 8.60 17.77 -4.90
C GLU A 35 8.37 17.28 -6.33
N HIS A 36 8.83 18.07 -7.31
CA HIS A 36 8.70 17.75 -8.74
C HIS A 36 7.26 17.46 -9.21
N ASN A 37 6.23 17.94 -8.49
CA ASN A 37 4.84 17.63 -8.77
C ASN A 37 4.54 16.11 -8.77
N LYS A 38 5.31 15.32 -8.02
CA LYS A 38 5.22 13.85 -8.00
C LYS A 38 3.79 13.38 -7.78
N ILE A 39 3.12 13.87 -6.74
CA ILE A 39 1.73 13.48 -6.46
C ILE A 39 0.78 13.73 -7.65
N PHE A 40 0.97 14.83 -8.38
CA PHE A 40 0.13 15.18 -9.53
C PHE A 40 0.38 14.28 -10.74
N SER A 41 1.61 13.79 -10.92
CA SER A 41 1.91 12.82 -11.97
C SER A 41 1.14 11.50 -11.81
N TYR A 42 0.73 11.18 -10.58
CA TYR A 42 0.00 9.97 -10.24
C TYR A 42 -1.52 10.16 -10.15
N LEU A 43 -2.00 11.38 -9.89
CA LEU A 43 -3.42 11.73 -9.99
C LEU A 43 -3.90 11.79 -11.46
N GLN A 44 -2.99 11.64 -12.43
CA GLN A 44 -3.31 11.50 -13.87
C GLN A 44 -4.08 12.67 -14.48
N GLU A 45 -4.06 13.81 -13.81
CA GLU A 45 -4.69 15.03 -14.29
C GLU A 45 -3.85 15.66 -15.40
N LYS A 46 -4.52 16.03 -16.50
CA LYS A 46 -3.85 16.52 -17.70
C LYS A 46 -3.43 17.98 -17.60
N ASP A 47 -4.11 18.75 -16.75
CA ASP A 47 -3.81 20.14 -16.46
C ASP A 47 -3.32 20.28 -15.01
N LEU A 48 -2.12 20.84 -14.83
CA LEU A 48 -1.53 21.02 -13.50
C LEU A 48 -2.36 21.93 -12.60
N SER A 49 -3.08 22.90 -13.15
CA SER A 49 -3.98 23.77 -12.39
C SER A 49 -5.23 23.02 -11.92
N GLU A 50 -5.81 22.16 -12.76
CA GLU A 50 -6.95 21.31 -12.38
C GLU A 50 -6.50 20.28 -11.33
N ALA A 51 -5.34 19.64 -11.53
CA ALA A 51 -4.74 18.69 -10.60
C ALA A 51 -4.53 19.27 -9.20
N LYS A 52 -4.02 20.50 -9.16
CA LYS A 52 -3.78 21.23 -7.92
C LYS A 52 -5.08 21.62 -7.23
N SER A 53 -6.07 22.13 -7.98
CA SER A 53 -7.40 22.44 -7.41
C SER A 53 -8.05 21.18 -6.82
N TYR A 54 -8.00 20.06 -7.55
CA TYR A 54 -8.54 18.79 -7.09
C TYR A 54 -7.86 18.29 -5.81
N LEU A 55 -6.52 18.33 -5.76
CA LEU A 55 -5.78 17.94 -4.57
C LEU A 55 -6.12 18.85 -3.37
N MET A 56 -6.25 20.17 -3.59
CA MET A 56 -6.66 21.10 -2.54
C MET A 56 -8.04 20.74 -1.98
N ASP A 57 -9.00 20.45 -2.84
CA ASP A 57 -10.35 20.06 -2.42
C ASP A 57 -10.34 18.76 -1.62
N ILE A 58 -9.57 17.76 -2.04
CA ILE A 58 -9.37 16.52 -1.28
C ILE A 58 -8.77 16.83 0.09
N LEU A 59 -7.67 17.60 0.15
CA LEU A 59 -6.99 17.92 1.41
C LEU A 59 -7.94 18.65 2.37
N LYS A 60 -8.67 19.67 1.89
CA LYS A 60 -9.67 20.43 2.67
C LYS A 60 -10.74 19.52 3.25
N GLN A 61 -11.33 18.66 2.42
CA GLN A 61 -12.32 17.69 2.88
C GLN A 61 -11.73 16.77 3.95
N LYS A 62 -10.56 16.16 3.70
CA LYS A 62 -9.95 15.21 4.65
C LYS A 62 -9.61 15.87 5.98
N ILE A 63 -9.07 17.10 5.98
CA ILE A 63 -8.80 17.88 7.20
C ILE A 63 -10.10 18.17 7.96
N GLU A 64 -11.14 18.67 7.27
CA GLU A 64 -12.42 18.97 7.90
C GLU A 64 -13.05 17.73 8.55
N TYR A 65 -12.96 16.57 7.89
CA TYR A 65 -13.46 15.32 8.44
C TYR A 65 -12.65 14.81 9.64
N MET A 66 -11.31 14.90 9.60
CA MET A 66 -10.46 14.53 10.74
C MET A 66 -10.79 15.39 11.98
N LYS A 67 -11.12 16.66 11.80
CA LYS A 67 -11.59 17.55 12.88
C LYS A 67 -12.96 17.19 13.44
N LYS A 68 -13.83 16.57 12.63
CA LYS A 68 -15.23 16.25 13.00
C LYS A 68 -15.43 14.83 13.53
N SER A 69 -14.55 13.88 13.19
CA SER A 69 -14.72 12.46 13.53
C SER A 69 -13.44 11.91 14.15
N SER A 70 -13.54 11.41 15.40
CA SER A 70 -12.48 10.66 16.06
C SER A 70 -12.29 9.23 15.51
N ALA A 71 -13.10 8.82 14.53
CA ALA A 71 -13.21 7.43 14.06
C ALA A 71 -13.11 7.32 12.53
N PHE A 72 -12.17 8.04 11.92
CA PHE A 72 -11.88 7.84 10.51
C PHE A 72 -11.25 6.45 10.28
N LYS A 73 -11.63 5.80 9.17
CA LYS A 73 -11.11 4.49 8.69
C LYS A 73 -10.33 4.59 7.38
N ASN A 74 -10.17 5.79 6.82
CA ASN A 74 -9.49 5.98 5.54
C ASN A 74 -8.12 6.62 5.77
N ASP A 75 -7.32 5.86 6.52
CA ASP A 75 -6.12 6.20 7.30
C ASP A 75 -4.92 6.68 6.46
N GLY A 76 -5.11 7.64 5.55
CA GLY A 76 -4.02 8.21 4.77
C GLY A 76 -3.98 7.71 3.34
N VAL A 77 -4.97 8.15 2.57
CA VAL A 77 -5.00 8.10 1.10
C VAL A 77 -3.67 8.56 0.48
N MET A 78 -2.97 9.51 1.12
CA MET A 78 -1.67 9.99 0.64
C MET A 78 -0.47 9.19 1.16
N MET A 79 -0.64 8.33 2.16
CA MET A 79 0.46 7.54 2.72
C MET A 79 1.02 6.51 1.73
N PRO A 80 0.23 5.83 0.89
CA PRO A 80 0.77 4.99 -0.16
C PRO A 80 1.76 5.72 -1.09
N PHE A 81 1.56 7.03 -1.33
CA PHE A 81 2.51 7.84 -2.09
C PHE A 81 3.88 7.97 -1.42
N LEU A 82 3.95 7.85 -0.09
CA LEU A 82 5.23 7.80 0.64
C LEU A 82 5.94 6.47 0.43
N SER A 83 5.19 5.39 0.24
CA SER A 83 5.73 4.03 0.23
C SER A 83 6.15 3.52 -1.15
N PHE A 84 5.50 3.95 -2.24
CA PHE A 84 5.74 3.33 -3.54
C PHE A 84 7.17 3.55 -4.04
N GLU A 85 7.79 4.71 -3.79
CA GLU A 85 9.19 4.98 -4.18
C GLU A 85 10.16 4.04 -3.45
N SER A 86 9.87 3.77 -2.18
CA SER A 86 10.64 2.81 -1.39
C SER A 86 10.51 1.39 -1.97
N ILE A 87 9.29 1.00 -2.36
CA ILE A 87 9.03 -0.29 -3.01
C ILE A 87 9.76 -0.37 -4.35
N LYS A 88 9.60 0.64 -5.20
CA LYS A 88 10.23 0.78 -6.52
C LYS A 88 11.73 0.51 -6.43
N LYS A 89 12.40 1.19 -5.50
CA LYS A 89 13.85 1.10 -5.30
C LYS A 89 14.31 -0.23 -4.70
N ILE A 90 13.58 -0.77 -3.72
CA ILE A 90 13.99 -1.99 -3.00
C ILE A 90 13.86 -3.23 -3.86
N TYR A 91 12.78 -3.29 -4.66
CA TYR A 91 12.49 -4.46 -5.48
C TYR A 91 12.91 -4.31 -6.94
N ASP A 92 13.46 -3.16 -7.33
CA ASP A 92 13.84 -2.84 -8.70
C ASP A 92 12.68 -3.07 -9.68
N VAL A 93 11.55 -2.45 -9.37
CA VAL A 93 10.30 -2.54 -10.14
C VAL A 93 9.84 -1.15 -10.55
N GLU A 94 9.06 -1.03 -11.61
CA GLU A 94 8.48 0.23 -12.09
C GLU A 94 6.99 0.31 -11.77
N LEU A 95 6.49 1.48 -11.37
CA LEU A 95 5.09 1.66 -11.01
C LEU A 95 4.20 1.68 -12.27
N LEU A 96 3.20 0.80 -12.33
CA LEU A 96 2.21 0.75 -13.41
C LEU A 96 0.85 1.30 -13.01
N TYR A 97 0.47 1.15 -11.75
CA TYR A 97 -0.78 1.67 -11.22
C TYR A 97 -0.63 2.00 -9.73
N LEU A 98 -1.12 3.17 -9.32
CA LEU A 98 -1.21 3.60 -7.93
C LEU A 98 -2.54 4.33 -7.72
N PHE A 99 -3.54 3.62 -7.20
CA PHE A 99 -4.90 4.12 -6.99
C PHE A 99 -5.58 4.75 -8.22
N SER A 100 -6.89 4.90 -8.15
CA SER A 100 -7.69 5.74 -9.04
C SER A 100 -8.28 6.91 -8.26
N ASP A 101 -8.68 8.00 -8.93
CA ASP A 101 -9.32 9.16 -8.28
C ASP A 101 -10.51 8.76 -7.41
N SER A 102 -11.28 7.77 -7.88
CA SER A 102 -12.41 7.21 -7.13
C SER A 102 -12.01 6.51 -5.83
N ASP A 103 -10.76 6.03 -5.72
CA ASP A 103 -10.23 5.37 -4.53
C ASP A 103 -9.77 6.39 -3.46
N LEU A 104 -9.45 7.63 -3.88
CA LEU A 104 -9.16 8.75 -2.97
C LEU A 104 -10.42 9.18 -2.20
N GLU A 105 -11.58 9.06 -2.85
CA GLU A 105 -12.90 9.36 -2.30
C GLU A 105 -13.46 8.20 -1.46
N LYS A 106 -13.34 6.95 -1.95
CA LYS A 106 -13.82 5.74 -1.25
C LYS A 106 -12.84 4.58 -1.43
N SER A 107 -12.30 4.06 -0.33
CA SER A 107 -11.45 2.86 -0.37
C SER A 107 -12.21 1.70 -0.99
N LYS A 108 -11.67 1.10 -2.05
CA LYS A 108 -12.16 -0.16 -2.59
C LYS A 108 -11.37 -1.32 -2.02
N PHE A 109 -11.97 -2.50 -2.03
CA PHE A 109 -11.24 -3.74 -1.75
C PHE A 109 -10.48 -4.16 -3.01
N GLY A 110 -9.33 -4.80 -2.82
CA GLY A 110 -8.47 -5.30 -3.89
C GLY A 110 -7.22 -4.46 -4.12
N LEU A 111 -6.43 -4.85 -5.12
CA LEU A 111 -5.08 -4.34 -5.36
C LEU A 111 -4.99 -2.81 -5.50
N ASP A 112 -4.37 -2.20 -4.50
CA ASP A 112 -4.15 -0.75 -4.44
C ASP A 112 -3.06 -0.25 -5.40
N SER A 113 -2.01 -1.05 -5.63
CA SER A 113 -0.99 -0.73 -6.63
C SER A 113 -0.41 -1.95 -7.34
N VAL A 114 0.07 -1.70 -8.55
CA VAL A 114 0.71 -2.70 -9.43
C VAL A 114 2.02 -2.14 -9.92
N PHE A 115 3.09 -2.90 -9.74
CA PHE A 115 4.41 -2.63 -10.30
C PHE A 115 4.82 -3.73 -11.28
N VAL A 116 5.73 -3.38 -12.18
CA VAL A 116 6.27 -4.27 -13.20
C VAL A 116 7.78 -4.40 -13.07
N GLY A 117 8.28 -5.63 -13.03
CA GLY A 117 9.69 -5.96 -13.26
C GLY A 117 9.88 -6.61 -14.63
N GLU A 118 11.08 -7.15 -14.90
CA GLU A 118 11.41 -7.76 -16.21
C GLU A 118 10.45 -8.91 -16.59
N ASN A 119 9.97 -9.70 -15.61
CA ASN A 119 9.02 -10.80 -15.78
C ASN A 119 8.10 -10.96 -14.56
N LEU A 120 7.75 -9.85 -13.95
CA LEU A 120 7.15 -9.81 -12.63
C LEU A 120 6.01 -8.79 -12.59
N LEU A 121 4.82 -9.24 -12.22
CA LEU A 121 3.79 -8.41 -11.65
C LEU A 121 3.94 -8.42 -10.13
N PHE A 122 4.30 -7.27 -9.58
CA PHE A 122 4.43 -7.05 -8.16
C PHE A 122 3.20 -6.30 -7.67
N LEU A 123 2.28 -7.05 -7.08
CA LEU A 123 0.95 -6.60 -6.67
C LEU A 123 1.00 -6.22 -5.19
N VAL A 124 0.50 -5.05 -4.83
CA VAL A 124 0.61 -4.52 -3.46
C VAL A 124 -0.73 -4.05 -2.95
N GLU A 125 -1.08 -4.54 -1.76
CA GLU A 125 -2.16 -4.01 -0.93
C GLU A 125 -1.58 -3.11 0.16
N TYR A 126 -2.13 -1.92 0.36
CA TYR A 126 -1.73 -1.02 1.43
C TYR A 126 -2.65 -1.14 2.64
N LYS A 127 -2.05 -1.06 3.83
CA LYS A 127 -2.75 -0.87 5.10
C LYS A 127 -2.08 0.26 5.86
N SER A 128 -2.65 1.44 5.72
CA SER A 128 -2.16 2.66 6.36
C SER A 128 -2.82 2.83 7.72
N ARG A 129 -2.12 3.47 8.67
CA ARG A 129 -2.61 3.84 10.00
C ARG A 129 -2.03 5.20 10.36
N SER A 130 -2.87 6.13 10.82
CA SER A 130 -2.44 7.49 11.21
C SER A 130 -1.86 7.56 12.63
N ASN A 131 -2.08 6.54 13.44
CA ASN A 131 -1.68 6.49 14.85
C ASN A 131 -0.52 5.51 15.06
N SER A 132 0.19 5.66 16.17
CA SER A 132 1.28 4.74 16.55
C SER A 132 0.80 3.30 16.59
N CYS A 133 1.50 2.42 15.86
CA CYS A 133 1.18 1.00 15.75
C CYS A 133 2.19 0.13 16.50
N LYS A 134 1.66 -0.82 17.28
CA LYS A 134 2.41 -1.92 17.88
C LYS A 134 2.30 -3.19 17.03
N GLU A 135 3.04 -4.23 17.39
CA GLU A 135 3.18 -5.45 16.62
C GLU A 135 1.85 -6.19 16.40
N ASP A 136 0.93 -6.14 17.37
CA ASP A 136 -0.40 -6.76 17.31
C ASP A 136 -1.31 -6.06 16.28
N VAL A 137 -1.15 -4.75 16.09
CA VAL A 137 -1.88 -3.98 15.07
C VAL A 137 -1.38 -4.32 13.67
N VAL A 138 -0.06 -4.47 13.51
CA VAL A 138 0.58 -4.88 12.25
C VAL A 138 0.16 -6.30 11.86
N GLU A 139 0.07 -7.20 12.84
CA GLU A 139 -0.46 -8.55 12.66
C GLU A 139 -1.91 -8.56 12.15
N ASN A 140 -2.80 -7.75 12.72
CA ASN A 140 -4.19 -7.68 12.25
C ASN A 140 -4.29 -7.06 10.84
N ALA A 141 -3.46 -6.05 10.54
CA ALA A 141 -3.40 -5.44 9.21
C ALA A 141 -2.96 -6.44 8.12
N LEU A 142 -2.05 -7.36 8.47
CA LEU A 142 -1.65 -8.46 7.58
C LEU A 142 -2.84 -9.34 7.19
N GLU A 143 -3.67 -9.70 8.17
CA GLU A 143 -4.88 -10.49 7.92
C GLU A 143 -5.88 -9.74 7.05
N GLU A 144 -6.19 -8.49 7.39
CA GLU A 144 -7.09 -7.63 6.61
C GLU A 144 -6.65 -7.51 5.15
N ALA A 145 -5.35 -7.32 4.92
CA ALA A 145 -4.78 -7.23 3.57
C ALA A 145 -4.88 -8.56 2.82
N ALA A 146 -4.58 -9.69 3.46
CA ALA A 146 -4.74 -11.00 2.83
C ALA A 146 -6.20 -11.29 2.44
N ILE A 147 -7.17 -10.86 3.25
CA ILE A 147 -8.60 -10.94 2.94
C ILE A 147 -8.96 -10.03 1.76
N SER A 148 -8.44 -8.80 1.75
CA SER A 148 -8.70 -7.81 0.69
C SER A 148 -8.20 -8.30 -0.66
N ILE A 149 -6.98 -8.87 -0.70
CA ILE A 149 -6.45 -9.50 -1.90
C ILE A 149 -7.32 -10.69 -2.26
N PHE A 150 -7.38 -11.75 -1.46
CA PHE A 150 -7.90 -13.06 -1.91
C PHE A 150 -9.41 -13.30 -1.65
N GLY A 151 -10.17 -12.28 -1.26
CA GLY A 151 -11.62 -12.36 -1.04
C GLY A 151 -12.41 -12.61 -2.33
N LYS A 152 -13.56 -13.29 -2.23
CA LYS A 152 -14.42 -13.58 -3.41
C LYS A 152 -15.12 -12.34 -3.98
N ASP A 153 -15.25 -11.28 -3.18
CA ASP A 153 -16.00 -10.06 -3.53
C ASP A 153 -15.09 -8.84 -3.84
N SER A 154 -13.76 -9.02 -3.86
CA SER A 154 -12.80 -7.92 -3.70
C SER A 154 -12.03 -7.50 -4.96
N TYR A 155 -12.47 -7.84 -6.17
CA TYR A 155 -11.67 -7.53 -7.36
C TYR A 155 -12.33 -6.57 -8.33
N ASP A 156 -11.92 -5.30 -8.24
CA ASP A 156 -12.17 -4.33 -9.30
C ASP A 156 -11.33 -4.67 -10.55
N LEU A 157 -12.01 -4.82 -11.68
CA LEU A 157 -11.36 -5.03 -12.98
C LEU A 157 -10.81 -3.74 -13.59
N SER A 158 -11.17 -2.58 -13.03
CA SER A 158 -10.71 -1.27 -13.50
C SER A 158 -9.18 -1.16 -13.41
N THR A 159 -8.57 -1.58 -12.29
CA THR A 159 -7.11 -1.62 -12.09
C THR A 159 -6.43 -2.42 -13.19
N LEU A 160 -6.92 -3.62 -13.50
CA LEU A 160 -6.29 -4.47 -14.53
C LEU A 160 -6.46 -3.90 -15.95
N LYS A 161 -7.63 -3.32 -16.25
CA LYS A 161 -7.86 -2.63 -17.53
C LYS A 161 -6.91 -1.44 -17.67
N TYR A 162 -6.72 -0.69 -16.59
CA TYR A 162 -5.79 0.43 -16.54
C TYR A 162 -4.36 -0.04 -16.80
N CYS A 163 -3.89 -1.04 -16.06
CA CYS A 163 -2.56 -1.62 -16.21
C CYS A 163 -2.31 -2.03 -17.67
N ARG A 164 -3.26 -2.73 -18.28
CA ARG A 164 -3.15 -3.15 -19.68
C ARG A 164 -3.03 -1.97 -20.65
N LYS A 165 -3.84 -0.93 -20.46
CA LYS A 165 -3.86 0.26 -21.35
C LYS A 165 -2.57 1.07 -21.27
N ASN A 166 -1.93 1.10 -20.10
CA ASN A 166 -0.78 1.94 -19.83
C ASN A 166 0.55 1.18 -19.84
N LEU A 167 0.55 -0.12 -20.14
CA LEU A 167 1.79 -0.90 -20.12
C LEU A 167 2.85 -0.33 -21.07
N ASP A 168 2.44 0.14 -22.24
CA ASP A 168 3.31 0.72 -23.27
C ASP A 168 3.98 2.04 -22.85
N THR A 169 3.51 2.68 -21.76
CA THR A 169 4.12 3.91 -21.23
C THR A 169 5.35 3.61 -20.37
N ILE A 170 5.53 2.35 -19.95
CA ILE A 170 6.68 1.90 -19.16
C ILE A 170 7.69 1.21 -20.07
N LYS A 171 8.97 1.60 -19.93
CA LYS A 171 10.07 0.96 -20.65
C LYS A 171 10.42 -0.38 -20.01
N ILE A 172 9.70 -1.43 -20.39
CA ILE A 172 10.00 -2.82 -20.04
C ILE A 172 10.46 -3.60 -21.28
N LYS A 173 11.36 -4.57 -21.07
CA LYS A 173 11.94 -5.35 -22.19
C LYS A 173 10.97 -6.36 -22.79
N GLN A 174 10.06 -6.92 -21.98
CA GLN A 174 9.17 -8.02 -22.34
C GLN A 174 7.72 -7.73 -21.93
N PRO A 175 7.07 -6.71 -22.53
CA PRO A 175 5.70 -6.34 -22.20
C PRO A 175 4.68 -7.46 -22.43
N GLU A 176 4.91 -8.33 -23.40
CA GLU A 176 4.08 -9.50 -23.70
C GLU A 176 3.95 -10.45 -22.50
N ASN A 177 5.05 -10.71 -21.78
CA ASN A 177 5.03 -11.56 -20.59
C ASN A 177 4.19 -10.95 -19.47
N ILE A 178 4.24 -9.61 -19.33
CA ILE A 178 3.41 -8.90 -18.36
C ILE A 178 1.93 -8.92 -18.75
N LEU A 179 1.61 -8.78 -20.05
CA LEU A 179 0.24 -8.91 -20.54
C LEU A 179 -0.33 -10.30 -20.26
N GLU A 180 0.45 -11.36 -20.49
CA GLU A 180 0.06 -12.73 -20.17
C GLU A 180 -0.21 -12.92 -18.68
N LEU A 181 0.62 -12.33 -17.81
CA LEU A 181 0.41 -12.36 -16.36
C LEU A 181 -0.86 -11.60 -15.94
N LEU A 182 -1.14 -10.43 -16.54
CA LEU A 182 -2.35 -9.65 -16.29
C LEU A 182 -3.61 -10.43 -16.72
N ASP A 183 -3.56 -11.10 -17.88
CA ASP A 183 -4.66 -11.93 -18.38
C ASP A 183 -4.86 -13.18 -17.52
N TYR A 184 -3.78 -13.84 -17.13
CA TYR A 184 -3.82 -14.99 -16.22
C TYR A 184 -4.45 -14.59 -14.88
N TYR A 185 -4.01 -13.46 -14.30
CA TYR A 185 -4.56 -12.93 -13.06
C TYR A 185 -6.06 -12.69 -13.19
N LYS A 186 -6.48 -11.99 -14.25
CA LYS A 186 -7.88 -11.70 -14.52
C LYS A 186 -8.73 -12.96 -14.62
N LEU A 187 -8.25 -14.00 -15.31
CA LEU A 187 -8.98 -15.26 -15.49
C LEU A 187 -9.10 -16.06 -14.18
N ASN A 188 -8.08 -15.98 -13.32
CA ASN A 188 -7.97 -16.82 -12.12
C ASN A 188 -8.29 -16.08 -10.81
N ARG A 189 -8.69 -14.80 -10.85
CA ARG A 189 -8.96 -13.96 -9.66
C ARG A 189 -9.89 -14.58 -8.61
N ASN A 190 -10.85 -15.40 -9.03
CA ASN A 190 -11.80 -16.06 -8.11
C ASN A 190 -11.26 -17.38 -7.53
N ASN A 191 -10.05 -17.79 -7.92
CA ASN A 191 -9.41 -19.02 -7.49
C ASN A 191 -7.98 -18.72 -7.02
N ALA A 192 -7.84 -18.43 -5.73
CA ALA A 192 -6.55 -18.13 -5.11
C ALA A 192 -5.52 -19.24 -5.37
N ASP A 193 -5.92 -20.51 -5.38
CA ASP A 193 -5.03 -21.66 -5.58
C ASP A 193 -4.33 -21.63 -6.94
N ASN A 194 -4.98 -21.06 -7.96
CA ASN A 194 -4.37 -20.90 -9.29
C ASN A 194 -3.38 -19.73 -9.33
N LEU A 195 -3.54 -18.73 -8.47
CA LEU A 195 -2.74 -17.50 -8.51
C LEU A 195 -1.45 -17.59 -7.69
N ILE A 196 -1.51 -18.24 -6.53
CA ILE A 196 -0.46 -18.21 -5.49
C ILE A 196 0.89 -18.78 -5.93
N ASP A 197 0.90 -19.74 -6.87
CA ASP A 197 2.12 -20.39 -7.34
C ASP A 197 2.47 -20.03 -8.79
N LYS A 198 1.74 -19.10 -9.39
CA LYS A 198 2.05 -18.64 -10.74
C LYS A 198 3.37 -17.86 -10.73
N ALA A 199 4.38 -18.43 -11.38
CA ALA A 199 5.64 -17.73 -11.63
C ALA A 199 5.38 -16.38 -12.32
N GLY A 200 6.02 -15.33 -11.80
CA GLY A 200 5.84 -13.95 -12.26
C GLY A 200 4.73 -13.19 -11.54
N LEU A 201 3.90 -13.81 -10.71
CA LEU A 201 3.00 -13.09 -9.79
C LEU A 201 3.62 -13.03 -8.39
N SER A 202 3.69 -11.83 -7.81
CA SER A 202 4.09 -11.61 -6.42
C SER A 202 3.02 -10.82 -5.71
N PHE A 203 2.51 -11.38 -4.62
CA PHE A 203 1.51 -10.74 -3.77
C PHE A 203 2.20 -10.18 -2.54
N ASN A 204 2.04 -8.89 -2.31
CA ASN A 204 2.76 -8.19 -1.27
C ASN A 204 1.82 -7.30 -0.49
N ILE A 205 2.19 -7.03 0.75
CA ILE A 205 1.43 -6.19 1.66
C ILE A 205 2.35 -5.09 2.15
N CYS A 206 1.89 -3.84 2.05
CA CYS A 206 2.62 -2.70 2.57
C CYS A 206 1.83 -2.03 3.70
N ILE A 207 2.40 -2.06 4.89
CA ILE A 207 1.84 -1.45 6.09
C ILE A 207 2.57 -0.14 6.32
N ILE A 208 1.84 0.94 6.57
CA ILE A 208 2.43 2.28 6.77
C ILE A 208 1.88 2.84 8.06
N SER A 209 2.74 3.18 9.01
CA SER A 209 2.30 3.73 10.29
C SER A 209 3.40 4.48 11.02
N PRO A 210 3.05 5.46 11.88
CA PRO A 210 3.92 5.89 12.96
C PRO A 210 4.28 4.73 13.89
N ILE A 211 5.48 4.76 14.46
CA ILE A 211 5.93 3.81 15.48
C ILE A 211 6.55 4.55 16.67
N ASP A 212 6.30 4.05 17.88
CA ASP A 212 6.92 4.54 19.12
C ASP A 212 7.92 3.51 19.66
N GLU A 213 7.43 2.34 20.05
CA GLU A 213 8.24 1.16 20.35
C GLU A 213 7.84 0.02 19.39
N PHE A 214 8.81 -0.52 18.67
CA PHE A 214 8.58 -1.62 17.73
C PHE A 214 9.74 -2.63 17.76
N ASN A 215 9.38 -3.91 17.89
CA ASN A 215 10.28 -5.03 17.95
C ASN A 215 9.88 -6.10 16.92
N ILE A 216 10.74 -6.27 15.93
CA ILE A 216 10.52 -7.22 14.83
C ILE A 216 10.46 -8.69 15.29
N ASP A 217 11.15 -9.06 16.37
CA ASP A 217 11.10 -10.41 16.93
C ASP A 217 9.79 -10.67 17.69
N VAL A 218 9.16 -9.62 18.24
CA VAL A 218 7.80 -9.71 18.80
C VAL A 218 6.80 -9.88 17.66
N LEU A 219 6.89 -9.07 16.60
CA LEU A 219 6.04 -9.22 15.41
C LEU A 219 6.17 -10.62 14.80
N GLU A 220 7.38 -11.15 14.71
CA GLU A 220 7.62 -12.53 14.23
C GLU A 220 6.84 -13.56 15.04
N LYS A 221 6.87 -13.49 16.38
CA LYS A 221 6.11 -14.41 17.23
C LYS A 221 4.61 -14.31 16.98
N HIS A 222 4.10 -13.09 16.77
CA HIS A 222 2.70 -12.84 16.46
C HIS A 222 2.31 -13.45 15.10
N ILE A 223 3.03 -13.10 14.03
CA ILE A 223 2.81 -13.64 12.68
C ILE A 223 2.93 -15.18 12.67
N LEU A 224 3.96 -15.74 13.31
CA LEU A 224 4.11 -17.19 13.42
C LEU A 224 2.90 -17.81 14.12
N LYS A 225 2.41 -17.21 15.22
CA LYS A 225 1.31 -17.77 16.00
C LYS A 225 -0.05 -17.69 15.29
N LYS A 226 -0.47 -16.50 14.82
CA LYS A 226 -1.82 -16.33 14.22
C LYS A 226 -1.86 -16.66 12.74
N TYR A 227 -0.81 -16.34 11.99
CA TYR A 227 -0.83 -16.45 10.53
C TYR A 227 -0.26 -17.78 10.04
N LEU A 228 0.95 -18.17 10.48
CA LEU A 228 1.69 -19.31 9.92
C LEU A 228 1.40 -20.67 10.60
N ASN A 229 1.42 -20.72 11.93
CA ASN A 229 1.34 -21.95 12.74
C ASN A 229 -0.04 -22.22 13.35
N CYS A 230 -1.08 -21.50 12.94
CA CYS A 230 -2.43 -21.74 13.44
C CYS A 230 -2.93 -23.12 13.00
N LYS A 231 -2.64 -24.17 13.79
CA LYS A 231 -3.08 -25.55 13.51
C LYS A 231 -4.18 -26.07 14.45
N THR A 232 -4.42 -25.50 15.63
CA THR A 232 -5.30 -26.17 16.63
C THR A 232 -5.79 -25.28 17.78
N CYS A 233 -6.24 -24.04 17.54
CA CYS A 233 -6.86 -23.24 18.61
C CYS A 233 -8.39 -23.45 18.68
N VAL A 234 -8.89 -23.90 19.84
CA VAL A 234 -10.32 -24.21 20.07
C VAL A 234 -11.17 -22.94 20.21
N GLN A 235 -10.59 -21.83 20.66
CA GLN A 235 -11.24 -20.51 20.76
C GLN A 235 -11.06 -19.64 19.49
N CYS A 236 -10.28 -20.13 18.52
CA CYS A 236 -9.97 -19.41 17.28
C CYS A 236 -10.70 -20.03 16.10
N GLU A 237 -12.01 -20.28 16.20
CA GLU A 237 -12.78 -20.90 15.11
C GLU A 237 -12.68 -20.12 13.78
N GLN A 238 -12.46 -18.80 13.85
CA GLN A 238 -12.16 -17.93 12.71
C GLN A 238 -10.81 -18.23 12.03
N TYR A 239 -9.87 -18.86 12.73
CA TYR A 239 -8.50 -19.14 12.27
C TYR A 239 -8.21 -20.64 12.00
N LYS A 240 -9.20 -21.53 12.14
CA LYS A 240 -9.19 -22.89 11.54
C LYS A 240 -9.46 -22.86 10.03
N CYS A 241 -9.45 -21.67 9.42
CA CYS A 241 -10.07 -21.44 8.13
C CYS A 241 -9.24 -22.02 6.98
N ALA A 242 -9.78 -23.03 6.28
CA ALA A 242 -9.28 -23.50 4.99
C ALA A 242 -9.01 -22.35 3.99
N ARG A 243 -9.68 -21.19 4.18
CA ARG A 243 -9.55 -19.97 3.38
C ARG A 243 -8.14 -19.39 3.30
N TYR A 244 -7.28 -19.55 4.32
CA TYR A 244 -5.92 -18.97 4.31
C TYR A 244 -4.80 -19.99 4.10
N LYS A 245 -5.13 -21.29 4.10
CA LYS A 245 -4.15 -22.38 4.02
C LYS A 245 -3.25 -22.26 2.78
N ASN A 246 -3.82 -21.78 1.69
CA ASN A 246 -3.15 -21.70 0.40
C ASN A 246 -2.69 -20.26 0.10
N ILE A 247 -3.04 -19.26 0.91
CA ILE A 247 -2.63 -17.88 0.64
C ILE A 247 -1.12 -17.73 0.86
N LYS A 248 -0.46 -17.17 -0.15
CA LYS A 248 0.97 -16.90 -0.18
C LYS A 248 1.20 -15.41 -0.37
N ILE A 249 1.84 -14.81 0.62
CA ILE A 249 2.36 -13.44 0.56
C ILE A 249 3.87 -13.55 0.39
N ASN A 250 4.44 -12.86 -0.58
CA ASN A 250 5.87 -12.89 -0.84
C ASN A 250 6.58 -12.02 0.21
N ASP A 251 6.22 -10.73 0.25
CA ASP A 251 6.86 -9.78 1.14
C ASP A 251 5.82 -8.93 1.88
N VAL A 252 6.08 -8.73 3.17
CA VAL A 252 5.40 -7.72 4.00
C VAL A 252 6.37 -6.59 4.24
N VAL A 253 6.02 -5.39 3.78
CA VAL A 253 6.84 -4.18 3.94
C VAL A 253 6.16 -3.28 4.96
N HIS A 254 6.83 -3.01 6.07
CA HIS A 254 6.39 -2.05 7.06
C HIS A 254 7.18 -0.76 6.92
N ILE A 255 6.56 0.28 6.36
CA ILE A 255 7.09 1.64 6.35
C ILE A 255 6.78 2.28 7.71
N GLN A 256 7.82 2.56 8.46
CA GLN A 256 7.78 3.05 9.82
C GLN A 256 8.06 4.55 9.84
N LEU A 257 7.03 5.34 10.13
CA LEU A 257 7.14 6.80 10.28
C LEU A 257 7.56 7.13 11.72
N SER A 258 8.14 8.31 11.94
CA SER A 258 8.44 8.81 13.30
C SER A 258 7.18 8.82 14.18
N SER A 259 7.33 8.60 15.49
CA SER A 259 6.24 8.73 16.48
C SER A 259 5.64 10.14 16.53
N LYS A 260 6.38 11.14 16.04
CA LYS A 260 5.93 12.53 15.92
C LYS A 260 5.12 12.81 14.64
N PHE A 261 4.96 11.82 13.77
CA PHE A 261 4.18 11.99 12.55
C PHE A 261 2.71 12.24 12.88
N ASP A 262 2.15 13.25 12.25
CA ASP A 262 0.76 13.63 12.36
C ASP A 262 0.20 13.90 10.95
N LEU A 263 -0.75 13.06 10.55
CA LEU A 263 -1.31 13.06 9.20
C LEU A 263 -2.06 14.36 8.91
N GLU A 264 -2.79 14.90 9.89
CA GLU A 264 -3.54 16.15 9.76
C GLU A 264 -2.58 17.31 9.52
N GLN A 265 -1.53 17.42 10.34
CA GLN A 265 -0.50 18.45 10.21
C GLN A 265 0.22 18.36 8.86
N MET A 266 0.55 17.15 8.39
CA MET A 266 1.14 16.97 7.06
C MET A 266 0.20 17.50 5.96
N TYR A 267 -1.10 17.19 6.02
CA TYR A 267 -2.08 17.69 5.05
C TYR A 267 -2.25 19.21 5.10
N GLU A 268 -2.26 19.80 6.30
CA GLU A 268 -2.33 21.25 6.46
C GLU A 268 -1.08 21.95 5.87
N ILE A 269 0.11 21.37 6.06
CA ILE A 269 1.35 21.87 5.45
C ILE A 269 1.29 21.78 3.92
N MET A 270 0.85 20.65 3.38
CA MET A 270 0.69 20.48 1.94
C MET A 270 -0.27 21.52 1.36
N LEU A 271 -1.43 21.70 1.99
CA LEU A 271 -2.44 22.66 1.54
C LEU A 271 -1.88 24.08 1.49
N LYS A 272 -1.23 24.54 2.57
CA LYS A 272 -0.60 25.87 2.62
C LYS A 272 0.45 26.08 1.53
N LYS A 273 1.27 25.07 1.26
CA LYS A 273 2.31 25.15 0.21
C LYS A 273 1.71 25.20 -1.19
N ILE A 274 0.62 24.47 -1.45
CA ILE A 274 -0.08 24.55 -2.73
C ILE A 274 -0.71 25.94 -2.89
N GLU A 275 -1.39 26.46 -1.86
CA GLU A 275 -2.03 27.79 -1.87
C GLU A 275 -1.02 28.92 -2.11
N ALA A 276 0.12 28.91 -1.43
CA ALA A 276 1.18 29.91 -1.65
C ALA A 276 1.70 29.92 -3.10
N CYS A 277 1.79 28.76 -3.75
CA CYS A 277 2.17 28.66 -5.17
C CYS A 277 1.12 29.27 -6.13
N TYR A 278 -0.12 29.49 -5.68
CA TYR A 278 -1.17 30.13 -6.49
C TYR A 278 -1.19 31.64 -6.34
N GLU A 279 -0.84 32.17 -5.17
CA GLU A 279 -0.84 33.62 -4.91
C GLU A 279 0.34 34.36 -5.57
N GLU A 280 1.39 33.63 -5.98
CA GLU A 280 2.57 34.17 -6.68
C GLU A 280 2.40 34.28 -8.21
N LYS A 281 1.18 34.12 -8.76
CA LYS A 281 0.86 34.27 -10.19
C LYS A 281 -0.14 35.41 -10.44
#